data_AF-A0A1M7FKK8-F1
#
_entry.id   AF-A0A1M7FKK8-F1
#
_cell.length_a   1.000
_cell.length_b   1.000
_cell.length_c   1.000
_cell.angle_alpha   90.00
_cell.angle_beta   90.00
_cell.angle_gamma   90.00
#
_symmetry.space_group_name_H-M   'P 1'
#
loop_
_entity.id
_entity.type
_entity.pdbx_description
1 polymer ?
#
loop_
_entity_poly.entity_id
_entity_poly.type
_entity_poly.pdbx_seq_one_letter_code
_entity_poly.pdbx_strand_id
1 'polypeptide(L)'
;MLIPQRLLLPAAHAAPGLLATLKKPACALAAAVLLAGCAQAPFNSPASEQGYVLSGDNAQPIQNVTLNGFLDQTPGNSAVTAATSPWGNNVEVVAEARYFAASGRECRKLRIVTASQQTRQALVCRGPNGWVEQRLVTQTAKGVSQ
;
A
#
# COMPACT_ATOMS: atom_id res chain seq x y z
N MET A 1 -19.59 45.03 -6.77
CA MET A 1 -18.72 44.30 -7.72
C MET A 1 -19.14 42.84 -7.69
N LEU A 2 -19.95 42.42 -8.69
CA LEU A 2 -20.41 41.05 -8.89
C LEU A 2 -19.37 40.31 -9.76
N ILE A 3 -18.96 39.11 -9.35
CA ILE A 3 -18.39 38.11 -10.27
C ILE A 3 -19.12 36.79 -10.01
N PRO A 4 -19.96 36.30 -10.95
CA PRO A 4 -20.66 35.03 -10.83
C PRO A 4 -19.80 33.91 -11.44
N GLN A 5 -19.51 32.85 -10.69
CA GLN A 5 -19.04 31.60 -11.29
C GLN A 5 -20.22 30.66 -11.51
N ARG A 6 -20.84 30.81 -12.68
CA ARG A 6 -21.57 29.74 -13.37
C ARG A 6 -20.55 28.96 -14.20
N LEU A 7 -20.31 27.70 -13.88
CA LEU A 7 -19.90 26.72 -14.89
C LEU A 7 -20.75 25.46 -14.73
N LEU A 8 -21.90 25.48 -15.38
CA LEU A 8 -22.49 24.29 -15.99
C LEU A 8 -21.54 23.84 -17.11
N LEU A 9 -21.25 22.55 -17.21
CA LEU A 9 -21.53 21.75 -18.42
C LEU A 9 -21.19 20.27 -18.18
N PRO A 10 -22.17 19.34 -18.34
CA PRO A 10 -21.90 17.95 -18.67
C PRO A 10 -21.79 17.81 -20.19
N ALA A 11 -20.73 17.17 -20.69
CA ALA A 11 -20.62 16.82 -22.11
C ALA A 11 -20.52 15.29 -22.24
N ALA A 12 -21.68 14.72 -22.56
CA ALA A 12 -21.86 13.39 -23.09
C ALA A 12 -20.96 13.19 -24.32
N HIS A 13 -20.26 12.06 -24.38
CA HIS A 13 -19.68 11.57 -25.64
C HIS A 13 -20.42 10.30 -26.02
N ALA A 14 -21.33 10.46 -26.97
CA ALA A 14 -22.01 9.39 -27.67
C ALA A 14 -21.42 9.22 -29.08
N ALA A 15 -21.47 7.97 -29.53
CA ALA A 15 -21.40 7.48 -30.91
C ALA A 15 -19.99 7.34 -31.54
N PRO A 16 -19.81 6.58 -32.64
CA PRO A 16 -20.79 5.78 -33.41
C PRO A 16 -20.31 4.36 -33.82
N GLY A 17 -21.22 3.58 -34.41
CA GLY A 17 -20.93 2.97 -35.71
C GLY A 17 -20.56 1.49 -35.75
N LEU A 18 -21.57 0.64 -35.62
CA LEU A 18 -21.60 -0.69 -36.24
C LEU A 18 -21.76 -0.51 -37.76
N LEU A 19 -20.92 -1.11 -38.60
CA LEU A 19 -21.31 -1.70 -39.89
C LEU A 19 -20.14 -2.45 -40.54
N ALA A 20 -20.40 -3.72 -40.82
CA ALA A 20 -19.51 -4.69 -41.41
C ALA A 20 -19.30 -4.48 -42.91
N THR A 21 -18.14 -4.87 -43.43
CA THR A 21 -18.04 -5.41 -44.80
C THR A 21 -17.22 -6.69 -44.77
N LEU A 22 -17.94 -7.80 -44.85
CA LEU A 22 -17.41 -9.15 -45.00
C LEU A 22 -17.06 -9.35 -46.48
N LYS A 23 -15.77 -9.49 -46.81
CA LYS A 23 -15.32 -9.89 -48.15
C LYS A 23 -14.44 -11.14 -48.01
N LYS A 24 -14.97 -12.28 -48.46
CA LYS A 24 -14.25 -13.55 -48.69
C LYS A 24 -14.38 -13.87 -50.20
N PRO A 25 -13.60 -14.76 -50.83
CA PRO A 25 -12.53 -15.64 -50.33
C PRO A 25 -11.27 -15.70 -51.25
N ALA A 26 -10.09 -16.06 -50.71
CA ALA A 26 -9.01 -16.84 -51.36
C ALA A 26 -7.63 -16.53 -50.76
N CYS A 27 -7.25 -17.31 -49.76
CA CYS A 27 -5.88 -17.75 -49.42
C CYS A 27 -6.00 -18.41 -48.04
N ALA A 28 -6.65 -19.57 -48.04
CA ALA A 28 -6.59 -20.48 -46.91
C ALA A 28 -5.24 -21.20 -46.97
N LEU A 29 -4.76 -21.60 -45.78
CA LEU A 29 -3.54 -22.33 -45.48
C LEU A 29 -2.25 -21.51 -45.46
N ALA A 30 -1.99 -20.83 -44.33
CA ALA A 30 -0.72 -20.99 -43.57
C ALA A 30 -0.61 -19.97 -42.42
N ALA A 31 -1.42 -20.07 -41.35
CA ALA A 31 -1.17 -19.27 -40.13
C ALA A 31 -1.91 -19.76 -38.86
N ALA A 32 -2.16 -21.06 -38.69
CA ALA A 32 -2.99 -21.57 -37.58
C ALA A 32 -2.24 -22.42 -36.54
N VAL A 33 -0.92 -22.32 -36.42
CA VAL A 33 -0.13 -23.12 -35.46
C VAL A 33 0.88 -22.25 -34.71
N LEU A 34 0.46 -21.21 -33.98
CA LEU A 34 1.33 -20.54 -33.00
C LEU A 34 0.61 -19.90 -31.80
N LEU A 35 -0.61 -20.34 -31.44
CA LEU A 35 -1.31 -19.87 -30.23
C LEU A 35 -1.43 -20.91 -29.09
N ALA A 36 -0.75 -22.06 -29.21
CA ALA A 36 -0.62 -23.02 -28.11
C ALA A 36 0.58 -22.64 -27.22
N GLY A 37 0.46 -21.52 -26.49
CA GLY A 37 1.44 -21.03 -25.52
C GLY A 37 0.89 -21.06 -24.10
N CYS A 38 1.03 -22.23 -23.44
CA CYS A 38 1.03 -22.52 -22.00
C CYS A 38 0.03 -21.77 -21.07
N ALA A 39 -1.22 -22.21 -21.05
CA ALA A 39 -2.04 -22.24 -19.83
C ALA A 39 -2.20 -23.70 -19.37
N GLN A 40 -1.09 -24.32 -18.97
CA GLN A 40 -1.11 -25.62 -18.30
C GLN A 40 -1.34 -25.39 -16.80
N ALA A 41 -2.61 -25.35 -16.41
CA ALA A 41 -2.98 -25.53 -15.01
C ALA A 41 -2.95 -27.04 -14.70
N PRO A 42 -2.15 -27.53 -13.74
CA PRO A 42 -2.27 -28.91 -13.29
C PRO A 42 -3.60 -29.07 -12.55
N PHE A 43 -4.59 -29.62 -13.24
CA PHE A 43 -5.91 -29.91 -12.69
C PHE A 43 -5.92 -31.32 -12.07
N ASN A 44 -5.08 -31.58 -11.06
CA ASN A 44 -5.27 -32.72 -10.14
C ASN A 44 -4.35 -32.65 -8.89
N SER A 45 -4.40 -31.56 -8.14
CA SER A 45 -3.83 -31.50 -6.78
C SER A 45 -4.97 -31.19 -5.81
N PRO A 46 -5.11 -31.90 -4.67
CA PRO A 46 -6.04 -31.48 -3.64
C PRO A 46 -5.72 -30.02 -3.30
N ALA A 47 -6.75 -29.19 -3.21
CA ALA A 47 -6.63 -27.76 -2.93
C ALA A 47 -5.94 -27.51 -1.59
N SER A 48 -4.60 -27.59 -1.57
CA SER A 48 -3.79 -26.82 -0.66
C SER A 48 -3.84 -25.40 -1.20
N GLU A 49 -4.69 -24.59 -0.57
CA GLU A 49 -4.84 -23.16 -0.73
C GLU A 49 -3.47 -22.47 -0.89
N GLN A 50 -2.95 -22.37 -2.11
CA GLN A 50 -1.93 -21.40 -2.46
C GLN A 50 -2.60 -20.05 -2.70
N GLY A 51 -3.45 -19.65 -1.74
CA GLY A 51 -3.64 -18.24 -1.49
C GLY A 51 -2.29 -17.76 -1.01
N TYR A 52 -1.61 -16.92 -1.78
CA TYR A 52 -0.60 -16.04 -1.22
C TYR A 52 -1.33 -15.03 -0.33
N VAL A 53 -1.82 -15.52 0.80
CA VAL A 53 -2.37 -14.69 1.85
C VAL A 53 -1.15 -14.10 2.54
N LEU A 54 -0.83 -12.85 2.20
CA LEU A 54 -0.15 -11.92 3.10
C LEU A 54 -1.03 -11.68 4.35
N SER A 55 -1.59 -12.72 4.96
CA SER A 55 -2.41 -12.65 6.18
C SER A 55 -1.60 -12.99 7.44
N GLY A 56 -0.33 -13.35 7.27
CA GLY A 56 0.59 -13.40 8.38
C GLY A 56 1.18 -12.03 8.64
N ASP A 57 0.45 -11.18 9.36
CA ASP A 57 1.02 -10.03 10.08
C ASP A 57 1.90 -10.60 11.21
N ASN A 58 3.02 -11.26 10.85
CA ASN A 58 4.00 -11.83 11.78
C ASN A 58 4.80 -10.72 12.51
N ALA A 59 4.34 -9.48 12.45
CA ALA A 59 4.96 -8.36 13.12
C ALA A 59 4.78 -8.54 14.63
N GLN A 60 5.91 -8.60 15.33
CA GLN A 60 5.91 -8.65 16.79
C GLN A 60 5.34 -7.35 17.36
N PRO A 61 4.50 -7.42 18.40
CA PRO A 61 4.02 -6.23 19.07
C PRO A 61 5.20 -5.47 19.69
N ILE A 62 5.12 -4.15 19.68
CA ILE A 62 6.07 -3.30 20.38
C ILE A 62 5.93 -3.62 21.86
N GLN A 63 6.99 -4.14 22.50
CA GLN A 63 6.92 -4.56 23.91
C GLN A 63 7.07 -3.39 24.89
N ASN A 64 7.57 -2.24 24.43
CA ASN A 64 7.81 -1.09 25.29
C ASN A 64 6.48 -0.41 25.69
N VAL A 65 6.15 -0.44 26.99
CA VAL A 65 4.87 0.07 27.51
C VAL A 65 4.72 1.59 27.32
N THR A 66 5.80 2.36 27.51
CA THR A 66 5.80 3.81 27.34
C THR A 66 5.50 4.18 25.89
N LEU A 67 6.11 3.46 24.93
CA LEU A 67 5.84 3.63 23.51
C LEU A 67 4.38 3.29 23.17
N ASN A 68 3.83 2.21 23.70
CA ASN A 68 2.42 1.87 23.45
C ASN A 68 1.47 2.95 24.00
N GLY A 69 1.68 3.39 25.24
CA GLY A 69 0.88 4.46 25.85
C GLY A 69 0.98 5.77 25.07
N PHE A 70 2.19 6.13 24.63
CA PHE A 70 2.41 7.29 23.78
C PHE A 70 1.64 7.17 22.44
N LEU A 71 1.70 6.03 21.78
CA LEU A 71 0.97 5.82 20.52
C LEU A 71 -0.55 5.88 20.71
N ASP A 72 -1.06 5.45 21.87
CA ASP A 72 -2.50 5.39 22.21
C ASP A 72 -3.10 6.72 22.66
N GLN A 73 -2.35 7.59 23.31
CA GLN A 73 -2.92 8.77 23.98
C GLN A 73 -2.57 10.07 23.28
N THR A 74 -1.46 10.09 22.54
CA THR A 74 -0.88 11.35 22.09
C THR A 74 -1.55 11.88 20.82
N PRO A 75 -1.79 13.21 20.72
CA PRO A 75 -2.20 13.83 19.46
C PRO A 75 -1.11 13.73 18.39
N GLY A 76 -1.45 14.14 17.16
CA GLY A 76 -0.47 14.19 16.08
C GLY A 76 0.67 15.18 16.37
N ASN A 77 1.80 14.96 15.72
CA ASN A 77 3.02 15.78 15.77
C ASN A 77 3.69 15.89 17.14
N SER A 78 3.43 14.94 18.03
CA SER A 78 4.08 14.87 19.33
C SER A 78 5.28 13.94 19.31
N ALA A 79 6.20 14.08 20.26
CA ALA A 79 7.45 13.34 20.32
C ALA A 79 7.68 12.65 21.67
N VAL A 80 8.38 11.52 21.66
CA VAL A 80 8.87 10.84 22.86
C VAL A 80 10.26 10.27 22.61
N THR A 81 11.13 10.33 23.61
CA THR A 81 12.41 9.60 23.58
C THR A 81 12.21 8.20 24.12
N ALA A 82 12.52 7.19 23.30
CA ALA A 82 12.44 5.79 23.69
C ALA A 82 13.84 5.23 23.92
N ALA A 83 14.11 4.81 25.17
CA ALA A 83 15.38 4.16 25.53
C ALA A 83 15.60 2.85 24.74
N THR A 84 14.54 2.08 24.52
CA THR A 84 14.54 0.84 23.73
C THR A 84 13.31 0.80 22.83
N SER A 85 13.52 0.57 21.54
CA SER A 85 12.46 0.49 20.53
C SER A 85 12.84 -0.49 19.41
N PRO A 86 11.88 -0.94 18.58
CA PRO A 86 12.19 -1.70 17.36
C PRO A 86 13.14 -0.96 16.42
N TRP A 87 13.16 0.37 16.52
CA TRP A 87 14.00 1.22 15.69
C TRP A 87 15.40 1.49 16.24
N GLY A 88 15.78 0.83 17.33
CA GLY A 88 17.04 1.04 18.04
C GLY A 88 16.86 1.67 19.41
N ASN A 89 17.98 1.89 20.08
CA ASN A 89 18.01 2.48 21.41
C ASN A 89 18.13 4.00 21.33
N ASN A 90 17.57 4.69 22.33
CA ASN A 90 17.65 6.14 22.50
C ASN A 90 17.24 6.92 21.23
N VAL A 91 16.10 6.55 20.64
CA VAL A 91 15.55 7.24 19.47
C VAL A 91 14.47 8.21 19.90
N GLU A 92 14.37 9.33 19.22
CA GLU A 92 13.19 10.20 19.30
C GLU A 92 12.15 9.70 18.29
N VAL A 93 10.94 9.45 18.78
CA VAL A 93 9.81 8.99 17.99
C VAL A 93 8.80 10.12 17.92
N VAL A 94 8.63 10.67 16.72
CA VAL A 94 7.61 11.68 16.44
C VAL A 94 6.41 10.99 15.78
N ALA A 95 5.26 11.05 16.43
CA ALA A 95 4.02 10.44 15.98
C ALA A 95 3.17 11.42 15.18
N GLU A 96 2.75 11.06 13.95
CA GLU A 96 1.77 11.84 13.18
C GLU A 96 0.33 11.62 13.69
N ALA A 97 -0.69 12.12 13.01
CA ALA A 97 -2.09 11.80 13.34
C ALA A 97 -2.42 10.31 13.08
N ARG A 98 -3.36 9.77 13.86
CA ARG A 98 -3.90 8.41 13.68
C ARG A 98 -4.82 8.40 12.46
N TYR A 99 -4.83 7.33 11.68
CA TYR A 99 -5.67 7.20 10.49
C TYR A 99 -6.09 5.74 10.28
N PHE A 100 -7.21 5.49 9.60
CA PHE A 100 -7.59 4.13 9.21
C PHE A 100 -6.99 3.78 7.85
N ALA A 101 -6.23 2.69 7.79
CA ALA A 101 -5.72 2.15 6.53
C ALA A 101 -6.82 1.41 5.75
N ALA A 102 -6.54 1.09 4.48
CA ALA A 102 -7.46 0.30 3.64
C ALA A 102 -7.78 -1.09 4.21
N SER A 103 -6.92 -1.62 5.09
CA SER A 103 -7.18 -2.84 5.86
C SER A 103 -8.19 -2.67 6.99
N GLY A 104 -8.69 -1.45 7.23
CA GLY A 104 -9.56 -1.11 8.35
C GLY A 104 -8.83 -0.96 9.69
N ARG A 105 -7.52 -1.18 9.73
CA ARG A 105 -6.71 -1.03 10.94
C ARG A 105 -6.39 0.44 11.18
N GLU A 106 -6.43 0.84 12.44
CA GLU A 106 -5.89 2.13 12.85
C GLU A 106 -4.36 2.09 12.74
N CYS A 107 -3.80 3.02 11.99
CA CYS A 107 -2.39 3.13 11.70
C CYS A 107 -1.92 4.56 11.99
N ARG A 108 -0.61 4.71 12.13
CA ARG A 108 0.02 6.00 12.35
C ARG A 108 1.44 5.98 11.80
N LYS A 109 1.79 7.02 11.06
CA LYS A 109 3.16 7.23 10.59
C LYS A 109 4.00 7.80 11.71
N LEU A 110 5.25 7.38 11.73
CA LEU A 110 6.24 7.83 12.69
C LEU A 110 7.44 8.38 11.93
N ARG A 111 8.03 9.43 12.48
CA ARG A 111 9.35 9.90 12.11
C ARG A 111 10.30 9.58 13.25
N ILE A 112 11.28 8.72 12.96
CA ILE A 112 12.27 8.27 13.93
C ILE A 112 13.54 9.07 13.71
N VAL A 113 14.02 9.74 14.75
CA VAL A 113 15.31 10.43 14.77
C VAL A 113 16.24 9.64 15.67
N THR A 114 17.34 9.15 15.09
CA THR A 114 18.35 8.36 15.81
C THR A 114 19.36 9.28 16.50
N ALA A 115 20.17 8.72 17.40
CA ALA A 115 21.24 9.47 18.08
C ALA A 115 22.27 10.10 17.11
N SER A 116 22.47 9.51 15.92
CA SER A 116 23.31 10.07 14.86
C SER A 116 22.61 11.14 14.01
N GLN A 117 21.44 11.62 14.44
CA GLN A 117 20.57 12.56 13.73
C GLN A 117 20.05 12.04 12.38
N GLN A 118 20.21 10.75 12.09
CA GLN A 118 19.57 10.14 10.93
C GLN A 118 18.07 10.03 11.17
N THR A 119 17.30 10.52 10.19
CA THR A 119 15.84 10.47 10.22
C THR A 119 15.33 9.36 9.30
N ARG A 120 14.38 8.55 9.78
CA ARG A 120 13.67 7.56 8.96
C ARG A 120 12.18 7.56 9.22
N GLN A 121 11.41 7.16 8.21
CA GLN A 121 9.97 6.94 8.37
C GLN A 121 9.69 5.49 8.78
N ALA A 122 8.75 5.34 9.72
CA ALA A 122 8.20 4.06 10.13
C ALA A 122 6.67 4.14 10.11
N LEU A 123 6.02 2.97 10.02
CA LEU A 123 4.58 2.84 10.07
C LEU A 123 4.26 1.87 11.19
N VAL A 124 3.31 2.24 12.04
CA VAL A 124 2.74 1.31 13.02
C VAL A 124 1.25 1.21 12.80
N CYS A 125 0.71 0.02 13.03
CA CYS A 125 -0.72 -0.24 12.97
C CYS A 125 -1.15 -0.99 14.22
N ARG A 126 -2.37 -0.72 14.69
CA ARG A 126 -2.97 -1.38 15.85
C ARG A 126 -3.20 -2.84 15.50
N GLY A 127 -2.62 -3.74 16.29
CA GLY A 127 -2.86 -5.17 16.26
C GLY A 127 -3.66 -5.62 17.50
N PRO A 128 -4.03 -6.91 17.57
CA PRO A 128 -4.80 -7.46 18.69
C PRO A 128 -4.09 -7.29 20.05
N ASN A 129 -2.75 -7.38 20.05
CA ASN A 129 -1.92 -7.38 21.25
C ASN A 129 -1.11 -6.09 21.44
N GLY A 130 -1.47 -5.01 20.73
CA GLY A 130 -0.76 -3.72 20.79
C GLY A 130 -0.35 -3.21 19.41
N TRP A 131 0.43 -2.14 19.39
CA TRP A 131 0.94 -1.58 18.14
C TRP A 131 2.02 -2.49 17.55
N VAL A 132 1.95 -2.73 16.24
CA VAL A 132 2.94 -3.51 15.48
C VAL A 132 3.58 -2.63 14.42
N GLU A 133 4.88 -2.79 14.20
CA GLU A 133 5.58 -2.13 13.10
C GLU A 133 5.17 -2.76 11.76
N GLN A 134 5.00 -1.93 10.74
CA GLN A 134 4.66 -2.35 9.39
C GLN A 134 5.69 -1.80 8.40
N ARG A 135 5.96 -2.60 7.35
CA ARG A 135 6.81 -2.16 6.25
C ARG A 135 6.09 -1.10 5.42
N LEU A 136 6.75 0.02 5.15
CA LEU A 136 6.26 0.94 4.11
C LEU A 136 6.58 0.37 2.73
N VAL A 137 5.54 0.10 1.93
CA VAL A 137 5.68 -0.46 0.58
C VAL A 137 5.92 0.60 -0.50
N THR A 138 5.65 1.88 -0.22
CA THR A 138 5.77 2.99 -1.17
C THR A 138 6.89 3.98 -0.84
N GLN A 139 7.84 3.61 0.02
CA GLN A 139 9.09 4.36 0.10
C GLN A 139 9.91 4.06 -1.15
N THR A 140 9.55 4.66 -2.28
CA THR A 140 10.47 4.83 -3.39
C THR A 140 11.60 5.67 -2.81
N ALA A 141 12.73 5.03 -2.49
CA ALA A 141 13.95 5.74 -2.23
C ALA A 141 14.09 6.74 -3.39
N LYS A 142 14.05 8.05 -3.09
CA LYS A 142 14.58 9.02 -4.04
C LYS A 142 16.02 8.59 -4.21
N GLY A 143 16.30 7.89 -5.31
CA GLY A 143 17.65 7.53 -5.67
C GLY A 143 18.45 8.83 -5.63
N VAL A 144 19.38 8.93 -4.69
CA VAL A 144 20.52 9.79 -4.88
C VAL A 144 21.25 9.15 -6.04
N SER A 145 21.04 9.68 -7.25
CA SER A 145 21.99 9.47 -8.32
C SER A 145 23.30 10.04 -7.81
N GLN A 146 24.26 9.15 -7.59
CA GLN A 146 25.66 9.55 -7.51
C GLN A 146 26.10 10.12 -8.86
#